data_AF-A0A3D5JVW8-F1
#
_entry.id   AF-A0A3D5JVW8-F1
#
_cell.length_a   1.000
_cell.length_b   1.000
_cell.length_c   1.000
_cell.angle_alpha   90.00
_cell.angle_beta   90.00
_cell.angle_gamma   90.00
#
_symmetry.space_group_name_H-M   'P 1'
#
loop_
_entity.id
_entity.type
_entity.pdbx_description
1 polymer ?
#
loop_
_entity_poly.entity_id
_entity_poly.type
_entity_poly.pdbx_seq_one_letter_code
_entity_poly.pdbx_strand_id
1 'polypeptide(L)' 'CTMKLNATAEMIPVTWPEFANIHPLAPADQATGYKELIDSLEAMLVECTGYDAVSLQPNSGAQGE' A
#
# COMPACT_ATOMS: atom_id res chain seq x y z
N CYS A 1 19.69 -3.37 -1.08
CA CYS A 1 18.90 -4.30 -1.93
C CYS A 1 17.93 -5.15 -1.15
N THR A 2 18.28 -5.62 0.07
CA THR A 2 17.36 -6.39 0.92
C THR A 2 16.71 -7.54 0.16
N MET A 3 17.55 -8.41 -0.42
CA MET A 3 17.14 -9.54 -1.28
C MET A 3 16.54 -10.70 -0.45
N LYS A 4 15.43 -10.42 0.22
CA LYS A 4 14.66 -11.40 1.01
C LYS A 4 13.69 -12.18 0.12
N LEU A 5 12.95 -13.10 0.71
CA LEU A 5 11.87 -13.82 0.03
C LEU A 5 10.79 -12.84 -0.46
N ASN A 6 10.31 -13.04 -1.68
CA ASN A 6 9.03 -12.51 -2.16
C ASN A 6 8.05 -13.68 -2.14
N ALA A 7 7.21 -13.80 -1.11
CA ALA A 7 6.41 -15.00 -0.92
C ALA A 7 5.27 -15.04 -1.96
N THR A 8 4.94 -16.23 -2.49
CA THR A 8 3.88 -16.36 -3.51
C THR A 8 2.53 -15.83 -3.03
N ALA A 9 2.19 -16.06 -1.75
CA ALA A 9 0.96 -15.55 -1.15
C ALA A 9 0.89 -14.02 -1.15
N GLU A 10 2.02 -13.32 -1.01
CA GLU A 10 2.10 -11.85 -1.05
C GLU A 10 1.93 -11.30 -2.47
N MET A 11 2.34 -12.07 -3.49
CA MET A 11 2.33 -11.64 -4.88
C MET A 11 1.00 -11.88 -5.61
N ILE A 12 0.21 -12.87 -5.18
CA ILE A 12 -1.07 -13.24 -5.82
C ILE A 12 -2.07 -12.07 -5.88
N PRO A 13 -2.31 -11.29 -4.81
CA PRO A 13 -3.34 -10.26 -4.83
C PRO A 13 -3.09 -9.12 -5.82
N VAL A 14 -1.83 -8.89 -6.20
CA VAL A 14 -1.44 -7.79 -7.11
C VAL A 14 -2.17 -7.86 -8.46
N THR A 15 -2.58 -9.05 -8.91
CA THR A 15 -3.28 -9.25 -10.19
C THR A 15 -4.79 -9.45 -10.05
N TRP A 16 -5.34 -9.39 -8.83
CA TRP A 16 -6.79 -9.47 -8.65
C TRP A 16 -7.47 -8.26 -9.30
N PRO A 17 -8.58 -8.43 -10.03
CA PRO A 17 -9.28 -7.32 -10.68
C PRO A 17 -9.64 -6.17 -9.73
N GLU A 18 -9.97 -6.48 -8.48
CA GLU A 18 -10.31 -5.54 -7.41
C GLU A 18 -9.14 -4.61 -7.03
N PHE A 19 -7.90 -5.02 -7.29
CA PHE A 19 -6.70 -4.20 -7.16
C PHE A 19 -6.25 -3.63 -8.52
N ALA A 20 -6.08 -4.49 -9.53
CA ALA A 20 -5.44 -4.12 -10.79
C ALA A 20 -6.30 -3.27 -11.74
N ASN A 21 -7.63 -3.29 -11.60
CA ASN A 21 -8.56 -2.67 -12.55
C ASN A 21 -9.35 -1.48 -11.98
N ILE A 22 -8.86 -0.85 -10.91
CA ILE A 22 -9.43 0.40 -10.38
C ILE A 22 -8.67 1.59 -10.97
N HIS A 23 -9.40 2.53 -11.58
CA HIS A 23 -8.80 3.78 -12.05
C HIS A 23 -8.39 4.64 -10.85
N PRO A 24 -7.18 5.26 -10.83
CA PRO A 24 -6.69 6.01 -9.67
C PRO A 24 -7.53 7.23 -9.30
N LEU A 25 -8.32 7.76 -10.24
CA LEU A 25 -9.28 8.86 -10.03
C LEU A 25 -10.74 8.37 -9.98
N ALA A 26 -10.97 7.08 -9.71
CA ALA A 26 -12.32 6.59 -9.49
C ALA A 26 -12.97 7.30 -8.27
N PRO A 27 -14.30 7.44 -8.26
CA PRO A 27 -15.03 7.87 -7.07
C PRO A 27 -14.64 7.08 -5.83
N ALA A 28 -14.52 7.75 -4.68
CA ALA A 28 -13.98 7.17 -3.45
C ALA A 28 -14.78 5.96 -2.93
N ASP A 29 -16.09 5.93 -3.20
CA ASP A 29 -16.99 4.82 -2.86
C ASP A 29 -16.68 3.53 -3.64
N GLN A 30 -15.97 3.62 -4.77
CA GLN A 30 -15.51 2.46 -5.55
C GLN A 30 -14.17 1.89 -5.04
N ALA A 31 -13.50 2.58 -4.11
CA ALA A 31 -12.16 2.23 -3.62
C ALA A 31 -12.11 2.07 -2.09
N THR A 32 -13.23 1.73 -1.45
CA THR A 32 -13.31 1.56 0.01
C THR A 32 -12.36 0.49 0.55
N GLY A 33 -12.19 -0.63 -0.18
CA GLY A 33 -11.21 -1.66 0.18
C GLY A 33 -9.75 -1.17 0.11
N TYR A 34 -9.44 -0.30 -0.85
CA TYR A 34 -8.12 0.36 -0.91
C TYR A 34 -7.91 1.31 0.28
N LYS A 35 -8.95 2.04 0.70
CA LYS A 35 -8.87 2.91 1.88
C LYS A 35 -8.56 2.10 3.15
N GLU A 36 -9.26 0.99 3.36
CA GLU A 36 -9.01 0.10 4.50
C GLU A 36 -7.58 -0.49 4.48
N LEU A 37 -7.10 -0.90 3.30
CA LEU A 37 -5.73 -1.37 3.11
C LEU A 37 -4.69 -0.31 3.49
N ILE A 38 -4.87 0.92 2.98
CA ILE A 38 -3.97 2.05 3.23
C ILE A 38 -3.94 2.39 4.72
N ASP A 39 -5.11 2.51 5.36
CA ASP A 39 -5.21 2.86 6.78
C ASP A 39 -4.55 1.80 7.67
N SER A 40 -4.76 0.52 7.35
CA SER A 40 -4.16 -0.59 8.08
C SER A 40 -2.64 -0.60 7.94
N LEU A 41 -2.13 -0.35 6.73
CA LEU A 41 -0.70 -0.29 6.47
C LEU A 41 -0.04 0.91 7.15
N GLU A 42 -0.68 2.08 7.10
CA GLU A 42 -0.22 3.28 7.81
C GLU A 42 -0.08 3.01 9.32
N ALA A 43 -1.11 2.42 9.94
CA ALA A 43 -1.08 2.07 11.37
C ALA A 43 0.05 1.07 11.70
N MET A 44 0.26 0.04 10.88
CA MET A 44 1.35 -0.92 11.07
C MET A 44 2.73 -0.26 10.94
N LEU A 45 2.91 0.65 9.98
CA LEU A 45 4.18 1.36 9.79
C LEU A 45 4.46 2.36 10.92
N VAL A 46 3.43 3.08 11.38
CA VAL A 46 3.50 3.94 12.56
C VAL A 46 3.95 3.13 13.78
N GLU A 47 3.33 1.99 14.05
CA GLU A 47 3.72 1.11 15.18
C GLU A 47 5.16 0.60 15.06
N CYS A 48 5.61 0.26 13.83
CA CYS A 48 6.98 -0.22 13.60
C CYS A 48 8.05 0.87 13.77
N THR A 49 7.70 2.14 13.55
CA THR A 49 8.68 3.25 13.44
C THR A 49 8.61 4.24 14.60
N GLY A 50 7.47 4.34 15.28
CA GLY A 50 7.22 5.34 16.33
C GLY A 50 6.93 6.75 15.81
N TYR A 51 6.64 6.92 14.51
CA TYR A 51 6.18 8.20 13.96
C TYR A 51 4.70 8.46 14.27
N ASP A 52 4.28 9.73 14.17
CA ASP A 52 2.87 10.08 14.36
C ASP A 52 1.97 9.73 13.16
N ALA A 53 2.53 9.72 11.94
CA ALA A 53 1.81 9.44 10.69
C ALA A 53 2.77 9.05 9.55
N VAL A 54 2.25 8.41 8.50
CA VAL A 54 3.02 7.99 7.31
C VAL A 54 2.26 8.32 6.02
N SER A 55 2.97 8.80 5.00
CA SER A 55 2.41 8.99 3.64
C SER A 55 2.84 7.87 2.70
N LEU A 56 1.88 7.31 1.96
CA LEU A 56 2.12 6.30 0.90
C LEU A 56 2.23 6.91 -0.51
N GLN A 57 2.30 8.24 -0.63
CA GLN A 57 2.40 8.92 -1.93
C GLN A 57 3.77 8.75 -2.63
N PRO A 58 4.93 8.79 -1.94
CA PRO A 58 6.22 8.59 -2.58
C PRO A 58 6.37 7.16 -3.13
N ASN A 59 6.73 7.03 -4.41
CA ASN A 59 6.79 5.72 -5.08
C ASN A 59 8.20 5.12 -5.16
N SER A 60 9.18 5.75 -4.53
CA SER A 60 10.56 5.27 -4.41
C SER A 60 11.21 5.88 -3.18
N GLY A 61 12.28 5.25 -2.67
CA GLY A 61 13.03 5.78 -1.52
C GLY A 61 13.55 7.21 -1.76
N ALA A 62 14.07 7.50 -2.95
CA ALA A 62 14.59 8.81 -3.31
C ALA A 62 13.53 9.93 -3.40
N GLN A 63 12.25 9.59 -3.59
CA GLN A 63 11.16 10.58 -3.54
C GLN A 63 10.68 10.87 -2.11
N GLY A 64 10.99 9.99 -1.15
CA GLY A 64 10.63 10.18 0.25
C GLY A 64 11.66 10.97 1.06
N GLU A 65 12.86 11.16 0.51
CA GLU A 65 13.92 12.02 1.07
C GLU A 65 13.61 13.51 0.85
#